data_AF-A0A7J7GVX3-F1
#
_entry.id   AF-A0A7J7GVX3-F1
#
_cell.length_a   1.000
_cell.length_b   1.000
_cell.length_c   1.000
_cell.angle_alpha   90.00
_cell.angle_beta   90.00
_cell.angle_gamma   90.00
#
_symmetry.space_group_name_H-M   'P 1'
#
loop_
_entity.id
_entity.type
_entity.pdbx_description
1 polymer ?
#
loop_
_entity_poly.entity_id
_entity_poly.type
_entity_poly.pdbx_seq_one_letter_code
_entity_poly.pdbx_strand_id
1 'polypeptide(L)'
;MLSVLKILVSQARHGTRAPTKEMLNDLALRMEVLLQDAKEQKLALQKVPAWFRGWKSPWQGKLKGGELISEGEDELYNLGIRTRDKFPQLFNEDYHPNVYAIRTTQIPRASASAVAFGMGLLSGRGNLGPGHNRAFAVTSESRASDILLRFHDCCQNYKAYRKSQEPTVLKLKEPALDEITHALVRRYNLNFTRQDTSSLWFLYKQEASLLNITDQACALFSPSEAVLLEWTYDLELFILKGYGNALNYQMGVPLLEDVVQSMEQAIMAKEG
;
A
#
# COMPACT_ATOMS: atom_id res chain seq x y z
N MET A 1 -24.63 11.50 36.08
CA MET A 1 -24.20 11.63 34.68
C MET A 1 -23.47 10.34 34.35
N LEU A 2 -24.04 9.44 33.53
CA LEU A 2 -23.36 8.18 33.19
C LEU A 2 -22.06 8.51 32.46
N SER A 3 -20.93 8.11 33.03
CA SER A 3 -19.63 8.16 32.37
C SER A 3 -19.65 7.18 31.20
N VAL A 4 -19.81 7.68 29.98
CA VAL A 4 -19.68 6.85 28.78
C VAL A 4 -18.22 6.41 28.69
N LEU A 5 -17.99 5.10 28.84
CA LEU A 5 -16.69 4.51 28.54
C LEU A 5 -16.40 4.70 27.05
N LYS A 6 -15.22 5.24 26.76
CA LYS A 6 -14.73 5.41 25.39
C LYS A 6 -13.45 4.62 25.29
N ILE A 7 -13.40 3.71 24.33
CA ILE A 7 -12.23 2.92 23.96
C ILE A 7 -11.98 3.20 22.49
N LEU A 8 -10.71 3.35 22.11
CA LEU A 8 -10.31 3.49 20.72
C LEU A 8 -9.38 2.34 20.37
N VAL A 9 -9.82 1.51 19.43
CA VAL A 9 -8.96 0.56 18.73
C VAL A 9 -8.89 0.97 17.28
N SER A 10 -7.69 1.05 16.73
CA SER A 10 -7.45 1.48 15.36
C SER A 10 -6.47 0.54 14.68
N GLN A 11 -6.84 0.04 13.50
CA GLN A 11 -5.95 -0.68 12.60
C GLN A 11 -5.67 0.19 11.39
N ALA A 12 -4.40 0.42 11.08
CA ALA A 12 -3.99 1.23 9.94
C ALA A 12 -2.96 0.49 9.08
N ARG A 13 -3.00 0.75 7.77
CA ARG A 13 -1.92 0.39 6.85
C ARG A 13 -0.74 1.35 7.04
N HIS A 14 0.44 0.92 6.61
CA HIS A 14 1.57 1.84 6.41
C HIS A 14 1.20 2.99 5.47
N GLY A 15 1.89 4.12 5.60
CA GLY A 15 1.72 5.28 4.72
C GLY A 15 2.33 5.07 3.34
N THR A 16 2.26 6.11 2.52
CA THR A 16 2.85 6.13 1.19
C THR A 16 4.32 5.73 1.20
N ARG A 17 4.71 4.86 0.25
CA ARG A 17 6.03 4.22 0.20
C ARG A 17 6.65 4.32 -1.18
N ALA A 18 7.97 4.18 -1.25
CA ALA A 18 8.69 4.00 -2.50
C ALA A 18 8.25 2.69 -3.20
N PRO A 19 8.24 2.64 -4.55
CA PRO A 19 8.05 1.41 -5.30
C PRO A 19 9.19 0.42 -5.05
N THR A 20 8.97 -0.84 -5.39
CA THR A 20 10.04 -1.85 -5.46
C THR A 20 10.85 -1.63 -6.73
N LYS A 21 12.18 -1.56 -6.59
CA LYS A 21 13.11 -1.10 -7.62
C LYS A 21 13.07 -1.88 -8.93
N GLU A 22 12.94 -3.21 -8.86
CA GLU A 22 13.14 -4.12 -9.99
C GLU A 22 12.19 -3.79 -11.16
N MET A 23 10.89 -3.67 -10.87
CA MET A 23 9.86 -3.55 -11.91
C MET A 23 9.96 -2.28 -12.77
N LEU A 24 10.39 -1.14 -12.21
CA LEU A 24 10.51 0.12 -12.98
C LEU A 24 11.80 0.19 -13.81
N ASN A 25 12.86 -0.47 -13.36
CA ASN A 25 14.07 -0.56 -14.17
C ASN A 25 13.87 -1.52 -15.35
N ASP A 26 13.16 -2.63 -15.12
CA ASP A 26 12.78 -3.56 -16.18
C ASP A 26 11.87 -2.87 -17.21
N LEU A 27 10.95 -2.01 -16.75
CA LEU A 27 10.11 -1.20 -17.64
C LEU A 27 10.94 -0.25 -18.50
N ALA A 28 11.94 0.44 -17.93
CA ALA A 28 12.81 1.34 -18.70
C ALA A 28 13.52 0.59 -19.84
N LEU A 29 14.17 -0.53 -19.52
CA LEU A 29 14.83 -1.38 -20.51
C LEU A 29 13.83 -1.87 -21.56
N ARG A 30 12.64 -2.28 -21.12
CA ARG A 30 11.60 -2.80 -22.00
C ARG A 30 11.05 -1.72 -22.95
N MET A 31 10.99 -0.46 -22.53
CA MET A 31 10.65 0.67 -23.41
C MET A 31 11.71 0.90 -24.49
N GLU A 32 13.00 0.76 -24.15
CA GLU A 32 14.10 0.85 -25.13
C GLU A 32 14.02 -0.25 -26.19
N VAL A 33 13.73 -1.49 -25.78
CA VAL A 33 13.53 -2.63 -26.69
C VAL A 33 12.38 -2.36 -27.66
N LEU A 34 11.22 -1.90 -27.17
CA LEU A 34 10.07 -1.57 -28.03
C LEU A 34 10.41 -0.51 -29.08
N LEU A 35 11.18 0.52 -28.70
CA LEU A 35 11.61 1.56 -29.62
C LEU A 35 12.59 1.03 -30.67
N GLN A 36 13.48 0.12 -30.28
CA GLN A 36 14.46 -0.48 -31.17
C GLN A 36 13.78 -1.43 -32.19
N ASP A 37 12.91 -2.31 -31.73
CA ASP A 37 12.13 -3.21 -32.58
C ASP A 37 11.30 -2.43 -33.62
N ALA A 38 10.67 -1.34 -33.17
CA ALA A 38 9.89 -0.48 -34.06
C ALA A 38 10.76 0.20 -35.13
N LYS A 39 12.00 0.59 -34.82
CA LYS A 39 12.95 1.12 -35.81
C LYS A 39 13.35 0.04 -36.82
N GLU A 40 13.65 -1.17 -36.36
CA GLU A 40 14.04 -2.30 -37.22
C GLU A 40 12.91 -2.70 -38.17
N GLN A 41 11.67 -2.66 -37.69
CA GLN A 41 10.46 -2.88 -38.47
C GLN A 41 10.04 -1.67 -39.33
N LYS A 42 10.80 -0.57 -39.30
CA LYS A 42 10.52 0.68 -40.04
C LYS A 42 9.13 1.26 -39.72
N LEU A 43 8.66 1.09 -38.49
CA LEU A 43 7.38 1.62 -38.02
C LEU A 43 7.45 3.13 -37.81
N ALA A 44 6.35 3.83 -38.11
CA ALA A 44 6.25 5.25 -37.88
C ALA A 44 6.18 5.57 -36.37
N LEU A 45 7.24 6.13 -35.81
CA LEU A 45 7.33 6.51 -34.38
C LEU A 45 6.68 7.85 -34.04
N GLN A 46 5.97 8.48 -34.98
CA GLN A 46 5.31 9.77 -34.77
C GLN A 46 4.16 9.68 -33.75
N LYS A 47 3.56 8.50 -33.61
CA LYS A 47 2.50 8.24 -32.65
C LYS A 47 3.03 7.99 -31.23
N VAL A 48 4.32 7.67 -31.07
CA VAL A 48 4.91 7.38 -29.76
C VAL A 48 5.16 8.69 -29.00
N PRO A 49 4.70 8.83 -27.74
CA PRO A 49 4.92 10.04 -26.95
C PRO A 49 6.40 10.38 -26.79
N ALA A 50 6.73 11.67 -26.81
CA ALA A 50 8.12 12.13 -26.75
C ALA A 50 8.84 11.68 -25.46
N TRP A 51 8.15 11.69 -24.31
CA TRP A 51 8.70 11.27 -23.02
C TRP A 51 9.13 9.81 -22.99
N PHE A 52 8.56 8.96 -23.86
CA PHE A 52 8.87 7.53 -23.94
C PHE A 52 10.33 7.30 -24.34
N ARG A 53 10.93 8.23 -25.10
CA ARG A 53 12.32 8.12 -25.58
C ARG A 53 13.28 8.57 -24.48
N GLY A 54 14.15 7.66 -24.07
CA GLY A 54 15.16 7.94 -23.04
C GLY A 54 14.56 8.14 -21.64
N TRP A 55 13.31 7.68 -21.43
CA TRP A 55 12.73 7.63 -20.10
C TRP A 55 13.63 6.84 -19.16
N LYS A 56 13.86 7.40 -17.98
CA LYS A 56 14.63 6.74 -16.92
C LYS A 56 13.77 6.69 -15.68
N SER A 57 13.81 5.56 -14.98
CA SER A 57 13.15 5.41 -13.70
C SER A 57 13.60 6.52 -12.73
N PRO A 58 12.68 7.29 -12.14
CA PRO A 58 13.00 8.24 -11.06
C PRO A 58 13.65 7.58 -9.85
N TRP A 59 13.56 6.25 -9.75
CA TRP A 59 14.18 5.43 -8.71
C TRP A 59 15.48 4.75 -9.17
N GLN A 60 16.01 5.11 -10.34
CA GLN A 60 17.32 4.65 -10.80
C GLN A 60 18.42 5.09 -9.81
N GLY A 61 19.38 4.20 -9.54
CA GLY A 61 20.48 4.47 -8.61
C GLY A 61 20.13 4.42 -7.12
N LYS A 62 18.85 4.29 -6.75
CA LYS A 62 18.46 4.07 -5.34
C LYS A 62 18.97 2.70 -4.86
N LEU A 63 19.55 2.68 -3.66
CA LEU A 63 20.13 1.48 -3.04
C LEU A 63 19.08 0.55 -2.42
N LYS A 64 17.94 1.11 -2.00
CA LYS A 64 16.82 0.41 -1.34
C LYS A 64 15.50 0.81 -2.01
N GLY A 65 14.42 0.08 -1.71
CA GLY A 65 13.09 0.33 -2.21
C GLY A 65 12.02 -0.27 -1.29
N GLY A 66 10.80 0.24 -1.37
CA GLY A 66 9.70 -0.20 -0.50
C GLY A 66 9.71 0.38 0.92
N GLU A 67 10.60 1.32 1.21
CA GLU A 67 10.58 2.14 2.44
C GLU A 67 9.46 3.17 2.45
N LEU A 68 9.06 3.59 3.66
CA LEU A 68 8.17 4.74 3.85
C LEU A 68 8.88 5.99 3.34
N ILE A 69 8.16 6.85 2.61
CA ILE A 69 8.69 8.14 2.15
C ILE A 69 8.11 9.28 3.01
N SER A 70 8.67 10.48 2.87
CA SER A 70 8.27 11.68 3.61
C SER A 70 6.76 11.93 3.60
N GLU A 71 6.11 11.76 2.46
CA GLU A 71 4.67 11.91 2.29
C GLU A 71 3.90 10.90 3.16
N GLY A 72 4.41 9.67 3.25
CA GLY A 72 3.86 8.64 4.13
C GLY A 72 4.10 8.92 5.61
N GLU A 73 5.22 9.57 5.97
CA GLU A 73 5.46 10.04 7.34
C GLU A 73 4.45 11.13 7.72
N ASP A 74 4.26 12.13 6.85
CA ASP A 74 3.31 13.21 7.03
C ASP A 74 1.86 12.72 7.11
N GLU A 75 1.48 11.76 6.26
CA GLU A 75 0.15 11.12 6.29
C GLU A 75 -0.17 10.57 7.68
N LEU A 76 0.76 9.79 8.25
CA LEU A 76 0.56 9.11 9.52
C LEU A 76 0.71 10.07 10.70
N TYR A 77 1.66 10.99 10.66
CA TYR A 77 1.80 12.05 11.64
C TYR A 77 0.52 12.86 11.77
N ASN A 78 -0.02 13.32 10.64
CA ASN A 78 -1.27 14.08 10.63
C ASN A 78 -2.48 13.20 11.00
N LEU A 79 -2.47 11.90 10.69
CA LEU A 79 -3.49 10.97 11.19
C LEU A 79 -3.46 10.85 12.71
N GLY A 80 -2.28 10.82 13.33
CA GLY A 80 -2.11 10.84 14.78
C GLY A 80 -2.70 12.10 15.41
N ILE A 81 -2.38 13.28 14.87
CA ILE A 81 -2.94 14.56 15.32
C ILE A 81 -4.47 14.54 15.23
N ARG A 82 -5.03 14.21 14.06
CA ARG A 82 -6.48 14.16 13.86
C ARG A 82 -7.16 13.15 14.78
N THR A 83 -6.50 12.03 15.09
CA THR A 83 -7.03 11.02 16.00
C THR A 83 -7.14 11.56 17.43
N ARG A 84 -6.10 12.23 17.91
CA ARG A 84 -6.12 12.91 19.21
C ARG A 84 -7.20 13.98 19.26
N ASP A 85 -7.24 14.86 18.26
CA ASP A 85 -8.15 16.00 18.24
C ASP A 85 -9.62 15.57 18.11
N LYS A 86 -9.89 14.42 17.45
CA LYS A 86 -11.22 13.82 17.36
C LYS A 86 -11.69 13.19 18.67
N PHE A 87 -10.77 12.69 19.50
CA PHE A 87 -11.09 12.00 20.76
C PHE A 87 -10.30 12.55 21.96
N PRO A 88 -10.37 13.85 22.25
CA PRO A 88 -9.48 14.51 23.20
C PRO A 88 -9.54 13.88 24.60
N GLN A 89 -10.74 13.46 25.03
CA GLN A 89 -10.97 12.81 26.32
C GLN A 89 -10.23 11.47 26.52
N LEU A 90 -9.77 10.81 25.45
CA LEU A 90 -8.98 9.58 25.54
C LEU A 90 -7.49 9.86 25.76
N PHE A 91 -7.06 11.10 25.56
CA PHE A 91 -5.67 11.53 25.61
C PHE A 91 -5.48 12.59 26.68
N ASN A 92 -6.20 12.50 27.80
CA ASN A 92 -6.05 13.42 28.93
C ASN A 92 -4.94 12.98 29.91
N GLU A 93 -4.57 11.70 29.89
CA GLU A 93 -3.58 11.13 30.79
C GLU A 93 -2.19 11.13 30.15
N ASP A 94 -1.16 11.01 31.00
CA ASP A 94 0.21 10.86 30.54
C ASP A 94 0.41 9.50 29.83
N TYR A 95 1.33 9.47 28.88
CA TYR A 95 1.63 8.24 28.16
C TYR A 95 2.13 7.14 29.10
N HIS A 96 1.41 6.02 29.08
CA HIS A 96 1.83 4.73 29.60
C HIS A 96 1.65 3.63 28.55
N PRO A 97 2.60 2.71 28.35
CA PRO A 97 2.55 1.70 27.28
C PRO A 97 1.37 0.72 27.40
N ASN A 98 0.84 0.51 28.61
CA ASN A 98 -0.34 -0.35 28.82
C ASN A 98 -1.66 0.37 28.55
N VAL A 99 -1.65 1.71 28.44
CA VAL A 99 -2.86 2.53 28.15
C VAL A 99 -2.89 2.88 26.66
N TYR A 100 -1.74 3.29 26.12
CA TYR A 100 -1.56 3.68 24.71
C TYR A 100 -0.69 2.65 23.99
N ALA A 101 -1.19 1.41 23.92
CA ALA A 101 -0.47 0.34 23.25
C ALA A 101 -0.39 0.59 21.73
N ILE A 102 0.82 0.58 21.18
CA ILE A 102 1.07 0.70 19.74
C ILE A 102 1.81 -0.56 19.28
N ARG A 103 1.14 -1.35 18.44
CA ARG A 103 1.67 -2.59 17.85
C ARG A 103 1.92 -2.41 16.35
N THR A 104 2.99 -3.01 15.84
CA THR A 104 3.32 -3.02 14.40
C THR A 104 3.83 -4.39 13.96
N THR A 105 3.67 -4.69 12.67
CA THR A 105 4.45 -5.76 12.05
C THR A 105 5.94 -5.40 12.03
N GLN A 106 6.83 -6.40 11.97
CA GLN A 106 8.28 -6.23 11.76
C GLN A 106 8.69 -5.80 10.33
N ILE A 107 7.78 -5.17 9.57
CA ILE A 107 8.09 -4.59 8.26
C ILE A 107 8.55 -3.13 8.45
N PRO A 108 9.74 -2.72 7.98
CA PRO A 108 10.30 -1.40 8.28
C PRO A 108 9.38 -0.21 7.98
N ARG A 109 8.67 -0.22 6.85
CA ARG A 109 7.69 0.84 6.52
C ARG A 109 6.49 0.88 7.47
N ALA A 110 6.07 -0.26 8.02
CA ALA A 110 4.98 -0.33 8.99
C ALA A 110 5.44 0.19 10.35
N SER A 111 6.64 -0.20 10.80
CA SER A 111 7.20 0.32 12.05
C SER A 111 7.48 1.83 11.97
N ALA A 112 8.02 2.32 10.86
CA ALA A 112 8.20 3.76 10.63
C ALA A 112 6.85 4.51 10.62
N SER A 113 5.81 3.93 10.02
CA SER A 113 4.45 4.49 10.01
C SER A 113 3.88 4.59 11.43
N ALA A 114 4.08 3.56 12.26
CA ALA A 114 3.64 3.57 13.65
C ALA A 114 4.36 4.64 14.47
N VAL A 115 5.66 4.85 14.22
CA VAL A 115 6.43 5.94 14.85
C VAL A 115 5.91 7.30 14.39
N ALA A 116 5.72 7.53 13.10
CA ALA A 116 5.18 8.78 12.58
C ALA A 116 3.79 9.09 13.19
N PHE A 117 2.91 8.10 13.23
CA PHE A 117 1.60 8.21 13.89
C PHE A 117 1.73 8.56 15.38
N GLY A 118 2.59 7.86 16.13
CA GLY A 118 2.81 8.12 17.56
C GLY A 118 3.39 9.51 17.83
N MET A 119 4.31 9.98 16.98
CA MET A 119 4.85 11.35 17.05
C MET A 119 3.76 12.40 16.88
N GLY A 120 2.82 12.19 15.96
CA GLY A 120 1.68 13.09 15.78
C GLY A 120 0.71 13.03 16.96
N LEU A 121 0.33 11.82 17.37
CA LEU A 121 -0.60 11.56 18.47
C LEU A 121 -0.14 12.15 19.80
N LEU A 122 1.16 12.04 20.09
CA LEU A 122 1.77 12.47 21.35
C LEU A 122 2.57 13.78 21.23
N SER A 123 2.43 14.50 20.12
CA SER A 123 3.04 15.82 19.93
C SER A 123 2.60 16.80 21.02
N GLY A 124 3.55 17.56 21.58
CA GLY A 124 3.27 18.52 22.66
C GLY A 124 2.98 17.91 24.04
N ARG A 125 3.15 16.59 24.21
CA ARG A 125 2.85 15.86 25.46
C ARG A 125 4.10 15.40 26.22
N GLY A 126 5.25 15.95 25.92
CA GLY A 126 6.49 15.64 26.61
C GLY A 126 7.45 16.82 26.69
N ASN A 127 8.67 16.55 27.16
CA ASN A 127 9.68 17.58 27.44
C ASN A 127 10.92 17.46 26.52
N LEU A 128 10.87 16.60 25.50
CA LEU A 128 12.02 16.35 24.63
C LEU A 128 12.04 17.34 23.46
N GLY A 129 13.04 18.21 23.46
CA GLY A 129 13.33 19.15 22.37
C GLY A 129 12.25 20.23 22.18
N PRO A 130 12.42 21.10 21.18
CA PRO A 130 11.51 22.23 20.93
C PRO A 130 10.09 21.80 20.52
N GLY A 131 9.93 20.56 20.03
CA GLY A 131 8.62 19.99 19.69
C GLY A 131 7.85 19.42 20.88
N HIS A 132 8.39 19.48 22.11
CA HIS A 132 7.77 18.90 23.31
C HIS A 132 7.34 17.45 23.09
N ASN A 133 8.24 16.66 22.50
CA ASN A 133 7.96 15.29 22.13
C ASN A 133 7.93 14.38 23.36
N ARG A 134 7.05 13.38 23.32
CA ARG A 134 7.00 12.28 24.27
C ARG A 134 7.58 11.02 23.64
N ALA A 135 8.55 10.37 24.30
CA ALA A 135 8.98 9.04 23.90
C ALA A 135 7.88 8.01 24.19
N PHE A 136 7.73 7.03 23.31
CA PHE A 136 6.73 5.97 23.41
C PHE A 136 7.30 4.62 22.93
N ALA A 137 6.75 3.53 23.45
CA ALA A 137 7.06 2.18 23.02
C ALA A 137 6.19 1.78 21.82
N VAL A 138 6.82 1.11 20.86
CA VAL A 138 6.17 0.40 19.77
C VAL A 138 6.61 -1.05 19.86
N THR A 139 5.65 -1.98 19.92
CA THR A 139 5.93 -3.41 20.04
C THR A 139 5.66 -4.13 18.72
N SER A 140 6.36 -5.24 18.49
CA SER A 140 6.22 -6.03 17.26
C SER A 140 6.47 -7.50 17.54
N GLU A 141 5.72 -8.35 16.84
CA GLU A 141 5.92 -9.81 16.86
C GLU A 141 6.85 -10.27 15.72
N SER A 142 7.45 -11.45 15.90
CA SER A 142 8.26 -12.07 14.86
C SER A 142 7.46 -12.30 13.58
N ARG A 143 8.05 -11.99 12.42
CA ARG A 143 7.40 -12.24 11.12
C ARG A 143 6.92 -13.68 10.92
N ALA A 144 7.56 -14.65 11.57
CA ALA A 144 7.22 -16.06 11.46
C ALA A 144 5.98 -16.46 12.28
N SER A 145 5.63 -15.67 13.32
CA SER A 145 4.61 -16.02 14.30
C SER A 145 3.57 -14.93 14.57
N ASP A 146 3.61 -13.83 13.83
CA ASP A 146 2.67 -12.70 13.97
C ASP A 146 1.29 -13.07 13.39
N ILE A 147 0.50 -13.82 14.16
CA ILE A 147 -0.86 -14.23 13.80
C ILE A 147 -1.89 -13.09 13.88
N LEU A 148 -1.51 -11.92 14.42
CA LEU A 148 -2.43 -10.79 14.59
C LEU A 148 -2.32 -9.82 13.42
N LEU A 149 -1.12 -9.39 13.06
CA LEU A 149 -0.89 -8.39 12.02
C LEU A 149 -0.32 -9.00 10.73
N ARG A 150 0.14 -10.26 10.77
CA ARG A 150 0.60 -11.02 9.59
C ARG A 150 -0.01 -12.42 9.48
N PHE A 151 -1.26 -12.62 9.91
CA PHE A 151 -1.96 -13.90 9.75
C PHE A 151 -1.87 -14.51 8.33
N HIS A 152 -1.84 -13.67 7.29
CA HIS A 152 -1.68 -14.07 5.89
C HIS A 152 -0.34 -14.77 5.61
N ASP A 153 0.72 -14.44 6.37
CA ASP A 153 2.01 -15.12 6.29
C ASP A 153 2.07 -16.36 7.19
N CYS A 154 1.26 -16.44 8.24
CA CYS A 154 1.25 -17.58 9.16
C CYS A 154 0.32 -18.72 8.68
N CYS A 155 -0.73 -18.40 7.91
CA CYS A 155 -1.72 -19.37 7.46
C CYS A 155 -1.25 -20.16 6.22
N GLN A 156 -0.85 -21.43 6.42
CA GLN A 156 -0.38 -22.30 5.34
C GLN A 156 -1.47 -22.62 4.31
N ASN A 157 -2.71 -22.83 4.77
CA ASN A 157 -3.84 -23.07 3.89
C ASN A 157 -4.08 -21.88 2.96
N TYR A 158 -3.97 -20.65 3.48
CA TYR A 158 -4.13 -19.44 2.67
C TYR A 158 -3.01 -19.32 1.63
N LYS A 159 -1.76 -19.61 2.01
CA LYS A 159 -0.63 -19.64 1.06
C LYS A 159 -0.84 -20.66 -0.06
N ALA A 160 -1.30 -21.87 0.29
CA ALA A 160 -1.61 -22.91 -0.69
C ALA A 160 -2.75 -22.49 -1.63
N TYR A 161 -3.83 -21.93 -1.07
CA TYR A 161 -4.96 -21.38 -1.83
C TYR A 161 -4.52 -20.26 -2.79
N ARG A 162 -3.75 -19.28 -2.30
CA ARG A 162 -3.22 -18.18 -3.13
C ARG A 162 -2.45 -18.72 -4.32
N LYS A 163 -1.52 -19.65 -4.08
CA LYS A 163 -0.68 -20.24 -5.11
C LYS A 163 -1.48 -21.02 -6.15
N SER A 164 -2.53 -21.74 -5.74
CA SER A 164 -3.37 -22.51 -6.68
C SER A 164 -4.36 -21.63 -7.44
N GLN A 165 -4.86 -20.55 -6.83
CA GLN A 165 -5.90 -19.71 -7.40
C GLN A 165 -5.35 -18.59 -8.31
N GLU A 166 -4.12 -18.12 -8.07
CA GLU A 166 -3.47 -17.04 -8.86
C GLU A 166 -3.54 -17.25 -10.39
N PRO A 167 -3.21 -18.42 -10.95
CA PRO A 167 -3.30 -18.66 -12.39
C PRO A 167 -4.72 -18.48 -12.96
N THR A 168 -5.74 -18.89 -12.19
CA THR A 168 -7.15 -18.73 -12.59
C THR A 168 -7.54 -17.26 -12.63
N VAL A 169 -7.13 -16.48 -11.62
CA VAL A 169 -7.39 -15.05 -11.57
C VAL A 169 -6.65 -14.30 -12.69
N LEU A 170 -5.42 -14.69 -12.99
CA LEU A 170 -4.69 -14.14 -14.14
C LEU A 170 -5.46 -14.35 -15.44
N LYS A 171 -5.99 -15.55 -15.70
CA LYS A 171 -6.84 -15.83 -16.86
C LYS A 171 -8.11 -14.98 -16.91
N LEU A 172 -8.75 -14.74 -15.77
CA LEU A 172 -9.94 -13.88 -15.70
C LEU A 172 -9.66 -12.42 -16.08
N LYS A 173 -8.42 -11.95 -15.88
CA LYS A 173 -7.99 -10.59 -16.24
C LYS A 173 -7.61 -10.48 -17.72
N GLU A 174 -7.27 -11.58 -18.39
CA GLU A 174 -6.75 -11.57 -19.76
C GLU A 174 -7.65 -10.85 -20.76
N PRO A 175 -8.99 -11.02 -20.79
CA PRO A 175 -9.84 -10.34 -21.77
C PRO A 175 -9.75 -8.81 -21.66
N ALA A 176 -9.79 -8.28 -20.43
CA ALA A 176 -9.66 -6.86 -20.18
C ALA A 176 -8.26 -6.34 -20.53
N LEU A 177 -7.22 -7.08 -20.16
CA LEU A 177 -5.84 -6.73 -20.50
C LEU A 177 -5.60 -6.79 -22.01
N ASP A 178 -6.19 -7.75 -22.72
CA ASP A 178 -6.10 -7.89 -24.17
C ASP A 178 -6.75 -6.72 -24.88
N GLU A 179 -7.97 -6.35 -24.49
CA GLU A 179 -8.66 -5.21 -25.07
C GLU A 179 -7.80 -3.94 -25.01
N ILE A 180 -7.26 -3.64 -23.83
CA ILE A 180 -6.43 -2.46 -23.60
C ILE A 180 -5.10 -2.58 -24.32
N THR A 181 -4.44 -3.75 -24.28
CA THR A 181 -3.17 -3.97 -24.97
C THR A 181 -3.33 -3.75 -26.48
N HIS A 182 -4.37 -4.33 -27.10
CA HIS A 182 -4.65 -4.10 -28.52
C HIS A 182 -4.95 -2.62 -28.83
N ALA A 183 -5.64 -1.91 -27.93
CA ALA A 183 -5.86 -0.47 -28.08
C ALA A 183 -4.55 0.32 -28.04
N LEU A 184 -3.65 0.02 -27.10
CA LEU A 184 -2.31 0.63 -27.02
C LEU A 184 -1.46 0.33 -28.26
N VAL A 185 -1.45 -0.92 -28.74
CA VAL A 185 -0.74 -1.33 -29.96
C VAL A 185 -1.22 -0.50 -31.15
N ARG A 186 -2.54 -0.38 -31.35
CA ARG A 186 -3.11 0.43 -32.44
C ARG A 186 -2.81 1.93 -32.30
N ARG A 187 -2.86 2.46 -31.07
CA ARG A 187 -2.67 3.88 -30.77
C ARG A 187 -1.22 4.32 -30.99
N TYR A 188 -0.26 3.52 -30.54
CA TYR A 188 1.15 3.89 -30.50
C TYR A 188 2.01 3.19 -31.54
N ASN A 189 1.48 2.17 -32.22
CA ASN A 189 2.18 1.37 -33.21
C ASN A 189 3.46 0.71 -32.63
N LEU A 190 3.37 0.26 -31.38
CA LEU A 190 4.39 -0.51 -30.68
C LEU A 190 3.82 -1.86 -30.28
N ASN A 191 4.63 -2.92 -30.34
CA ASN A 191 4.22 -4.28 -30.04
C ASN A 191 4.11 -4.55 -28.53
N PHE A 192 3.17 -3.85 -27.88
CA PHE A 192 2.89 -4.04 -26.46
C PHE A 192 2.33 -5.43 -26.16
N THR A 193 2.76 -5.97 -25.02
CA THR A 193 2.26 -7.20 -24.41
C THR A 193 1.41 -6.85 -23.19
N ARG A 194 0.65 -7.83 -22.67
CA ARG A 194 -0.11 -7.67 -21.41
C ARG A 194 0.78 -7.24 -20.24
N GLN A 195 2.02 -7.73 -20.21
CA GLN A 195 3.00 -7.38 -19.18
C GLN A 195 3.39 -5.91 -19.26
N ASP A 196 3.49 -5.35 -20.47
CA ASP A 196 3.79 -3.93 -20.65
C ASP A 196 2.63 -3.07 -20.21
N THR A 197 1.42 -3.44 -20.62
CA THR A 197 0.19 -2.76 -20.18
C THR A 197 0.13 -2.72 -18.66
N SER A 198 0.42 -3.85 -18.01
CA SER A 198 0.46 -3.94 -16.54
C SER A 198 1.58 -3.10 -15.92
N SER A 199 2.76 -3.05 -16.56
CA SER A 199 3.92 -2.29 -16.07
C SER A 199 3.75 -0.77 -16.26
N LEU A 200 3.20 -0.35 -17.41
CA LEU A 200 2.84 1.03 -17.70
C LEU A 200 1.70 1.50 -16.79
N TRP A 201 0.76 0.63 -16.48
CA TRP A 201 -0.27 0.91 -15.49
C TRP A 201 0.28 1.01 -14.06
N PHE A 202 1.29 0.23 -13.72
CA PHE A 202 2.00 0.46 -12.47
C PHE A 202 2.71 1.82 -12.47
N LEU A 203 3.41 2.15 -13.56
CA LEU A 203 4.08 3.45 -13.71
C LEU A 203 3.10 4.62 -13.57
N TYR A 204 1.92 4.53 -14.22
CA TYR A 204 0.80 5.47 -14.06
C TYR A 204 0.55 5.79 -12.59
N LYS A 205 0.39 4.75 -11.76
CA LYS A 205 0.05 4.94 -10.34
C LYS A 205 1.20 5.59 -9.58
N GLN A 206 2.45 5.22 -9.89
CA GLN A 206 3.61 5.80 -9.24
C GLN A 206 3.81 7.28 -9.64
N GLU A 207 3.65 7.61 -10.92
CA GLU A 207 3.77 8.98 -11.44
C GLU A 207 2.68 9.89 -10.88
N ALA A 208 1.42 9.45 -10.94
CA ALA A 208 0.29 10.25 -10.44
C ALA A 208 0.36 10.46 -8.93
N SER A 209 0.59 9.38 -8.15
CA SER A 209 0.49 9.46 -6.68
C SER A 209 1.76 9.95 -5.99
N LEU A 210 2.94 9.71 -6.55
CA LEU A 210 4.21 10.05 -5.89
C LEU A 210 4.93 11.24 -6.50
N LEU A 211 4.72 11.49 -7.80
CA LEU A 211 5.49 12.50 -8.53
C LEU A 211 4.60 13.64 -9.05
N ASN A 212 3.28 13.51 -8.92
CA ASN A 212 2.30 14.43 -9.49
C ASN A 212 2.50 14.63 -11.00
N ILE A 213 2.91 13.57 -11.71
CA ILE A 213 3.12 13.56 -13.16
C ILE A 213 1.89 12.92 -13.79
N THR A 214 1.13 13.69 -14.56
CA THR A 214 -0.14 13.26 -15.17
C THR A 214 -0.12 13.30 -16.71
N ASP A 215 0.99 13.68 -17.32
CA ASP A 215 1.17 13.83 -18.76
C ASP A 215 2.04 12.73 -19.41
N GLN A 216 2.52 11.76 -18.61
CA GLN A 216 3.34 10.62 -19.06
C GLN A 216 2.53 9.33 -19.16
N ALA A 217 2.77 8.33 -18.29
CA ALA A 217 2.03 7.06 -18.34
C ALA A 217 0.52 7.28 -18.15
N CYS A 218 0.15 8.32 -17.41
CA CYS A 218 -1.22 8.81 -17.28
C CYS A 218 -1.91 9.09 -18.60
N ALA A 219 -1.22 9.76 -19.52
CA ALA A 219 -1.77 10.10 -20.82
C ALA A 219 -1.86 8.90 -21.79
N LEU A 220 -1.30 7.73 -21.43
CA LEU A 220 -1.36 6.55 -22.30
C LEU A 220 -2.74 5.92 -22.37
N PHE A 221 -3.49 6.03 -21.27
CA PHE A 221 -4.78 5.37 -21.05
C PHE A 221 -5.92 6.39 -21.11
N SER A 222 -7.00 6.04 -21.78
CA SER A 222 -8.27 6.74 -21.64
C SER A 222 -8.89 6.51 -20.26
N PRO A 223 -9.81 7.38 -19.79
CA PRO A 223 -10.50 7.17 -18.52
C PRO A 223 -11.19 5.81 -18.40
N SER A 224 -11.81 5.31 -19.48
CA SER A 224 -12.45 3.98 -19.49
C SER A 224 -11.44 2.83 -19.40
N GLU A 225 -10.29 2.95 -20.07
CA GLU A 225 -9.20 1.96 -19.97
C GLU A 225 -8.62 1.94 -18.55
N ALA A 226 -8.43 3.10 -17.93
CA ALA A 226 -7.96 3.20 -16.54
C ALA A 226 -8.96 2.58 -15.55
N VAL A 227 -10.26 2.83 -15.70
CA VAL A 227 -11.32 2.19 -14.88
C VAL A 227 -11.29 0.67 -15.06
N LEU A 228 -11.13 0.18 -16.28
CA LEU A 228 -11.04 -1.26 -16.55
C LEU A 228 -9.77 -1.87 -15.94
N LEU A 229 -8.63 -1.17 -15.97
CA LEU A 229 -7.41 -1.60 -15.29
C LEU A 229 -7.56 -1.64 -13.78
N GLU A 230 -8.15 -0.61 -13.15
CA GLU A 230 -8.48 -0.63 -11.72
C GLU A 230 -9.37 -1.84 -11.38
N TRP A 231 -10.41 -2.08 -12.19
CA TRP A 231 -11.26 -3.27 -12.01
C TRP A 231 -10.48 -4.58 -12.05
N THR A 232 -9.48 -4.73 -12.93
CA THR A 232 -8.65 -5.96 -12.93
C THR A 232 -7.86 -6.16 -11.64
N TYR A 233 -7.46 -5.08 -10.95
CA TYR A 233 -6.82 -5.14 -9.64
C TYR A 233 -7.83 -5.44 -8.54
N ASP A 234 -9.01 -4.83 -8.57
CA ASP A 234 -10.08 -5.08 -7.62
C ASP A 234 -10.56 -6.53 -7.68
N LEU A 235 -10.72 -7.09 -8.89
CA LEU A 235 -11.05 -8.50 -9.09
C LEU A 235 -10.01 -9.41 -8.44
N GLU A 236 -8.72 -9.13 -8.66
CA GLU A 236 -7.63 -9.90 -8.07
C GLU A 236 -7.64 -9.83 -6.54
N LEU A 237 -7.79 -8.63 -5.98
CA LEU A 237 -7.85 -8.42 -4.54
C LEU A 237 -9.08 -9.09 -3.94
N PHE A 238 -10.25 -8.95 -4.56
CA PHE A 238 -11.49 -9.56 -4.10
C PHE A 238 -11.36 -11.08 -4.04
N ILE A 239 -10.91 -11.72 -5.11
CA ILE A 239 -10.82 -13.18 -5.17
C ILE A 239 -9.76 -13.68 -4.20
N LEU A 240 -8.56 -13.10 -4.25
CA LEU A 240 -7.41 -13.70 -3.59
C LEU A 240 -7.13 -13.16 -2.18
N LYS A 241 -7.76 -12.06 -1.76
CA LYS A 241 -7.53 -11.43 -0.43
C LYS A 241 -8.82 -10.99 0.27
N GLY A 242 -9.90 -10.80 -0.47
CA GLY A 242 -11.21 -10.36 0.02
C GLY A 242 -12.21 -11.52 0.08
N TYR A 243 -13.48 -11.22 -0.16
CA TYR A 243 -14.60 -12.14 0.04
C TYR A 243 -14.74 -13.25 -1.01
N GLY A 244 -13.83 -13.38 -1.98
CA GLY A 244 -13.89 -14.47 -2.96
C GLY A 244 -13.63 -15.86 -2.38
N ASN A 245 -13.13 -15.97 -1.14
CA ASN A 245 -13.03 -17.22 -0.40
C ASN A 245 -13.14 -16.98 1.10
N ALA A 246 -13.83 -17.87 1.81
CA ALA A 246 -14.01 -17.78 3.27
C ALA A 246 -12.66 -17.72 4.04
N LEU A 247 -11.66 -18.45 3.56
CA LEU A 247 -10.34 -18.51 4.18
C LEU A 247 -9.65 -17.14 4.26
N ASN A 248 -9.90 -16.27 3.29
CA ASN A 248 -9.24 -14.96 3.19
C ASN A 248 -9.57 -14.04 4.37
N TYR A 249 -10.79 -14.13 4.91
CA TYR A 249 -11.19 -13.33 6.08
C TYR A 249 -11.18 -14.15 7.37
N GLN A 250 -11.39 -15.47 7.31
CA GLN A 250 -11.28 -16.35 8.48
C GLN A 250 -9.89 -16.36 9.10
N MET A 251 -8.83 -16.22 8.28
CA MET A 251 -7.48 -16.10 8.81
C MET A 251 -7.25 -14.85 9.69
N GLY A 252 -8.11 -13.83 9.58
CA GLY A 252 -8.06 -12.62 10.40
C GLY A 252 -8.81 -12.71 11.73
N VAL A 253 -9.49 -13.83 12.03
CA VAL A 253 -10.25 -14.03 13.28
C VAL A 253 -9.39 -13.80 14.53
N PRO A 254 -8.13 -14.27 14.63
CA PRO A 254 -7.30 -14.01 15.81
C PRO A 254 -7.12 -12.52 16.12
N LEU A 255 -7.00 -11.67 15.09
CA LEU A 255 -6.94 -10.23 15.28
C LEU A 255 -8.27 -9.67 15.80
N LEU A 256 -9.40 -10.15 15.27
CA LEU A 256 -10.71 -9.72 15.73
C LEU A 256 -10.95 -10.11 17.20
N GLU A 257 -10.53 -11.30 17.60
CA GLU A 257 -10.56 -11.77 18.98
C GLU A 257 -9.69 -10.88 19.89
N ASP A 258 -8.45 -10.56 19.49
CA ASP A 258 -7.56 -9.65 20.24
C ASP A 258 -8.17 -8.24 20.41
N VAL A 259 -8.84 -7.72 19.37
CA VAL A 259 -9.55 -6.42 19.45
C VAL A 259 -10.69 -6.46 20.46
N VAL A 260 -11.55 -7.48 20.40
CA VAL A 260 -12.70 -7.62 21.31
C VAL A 260 -12.23 -7.81 22.74
N GLN A 261 -11.27 -8.70 22.97
CA GLN A 261 -10.70 -8.94 24.31
C GLN A 261 -10.03 -7.70 24.88
N SER A 262 -9.31 -6.92 24.05
CA SER A 262 -8.70 -5.65 24.49
C SER A 262 -9.76 -4.64 24.93
N MET A 263 -10.91 -4.60 24.24
CA MET A 263 -12.02 -3.75 24.64
C MET A 263 -12.66 -4.22 25.96
N GLU A 264 -12.88 -5.53 26.13
CA GLU A 264 -13.41 -6.12 27.37
C GLU A 264 -12.50 -5.87 28.56
N GLN A 265 -11.19 -6.05 28.39
CA GLN A 265 -10.20 -5.76 29.44
C GLN A 265 -10.20 -4.29 29.84
N ALA A 266 -10.30 -3.37 28.87
CA ALA A 266 -10.40 -1.94 29.14
C ALA A 266 -11.70 -1.55 29.85
N ILE A 267 -12.81 -2.26 29.61
CA ILE A 267 -14.05 -2.10 30.37
C ILE A 267 -13.83 -2.52 31.82
N MET A 268 -13.35 -3.75 32.05
CA MET A 268 -13.18 -4.31 33.40
C MET A 268 -12.20 -3.50 34.25
N ALA A 269 -11.10 -3.02 33.66
CA ALA A 269 -10.08 -2.23 34.37
C ALA A 269 -10.58 -0.87 34.88
N LYS A 270 -11.71 -0.36 34.37
CA LYS A 270 -12.32 0.90 34.81
C LYS A 270 -13.42 0.71 35.85
N GLU A 271 -13.96 -0.50 35.95
CA GLU A 271 -15.02 -0.85 36.92
C GLU A 271 -14.46 -1.32 38.27
N GLY A 272 -13.18 -1.74 38.31
CA GLY A 272 -12.43 -2.05 39.54
C GLY A 272 -11.62 -0.88 40.07
#